data_AF-A0A4Q2RN83-F1
#
_entry.id   AF-A0A4Q2RN83-F1
#
_cell.length_a   1.000
_cell.length_b   1.000
_cell.length_c   1.000
_cell.angle_alpha   90.00
_cell.angle_beta   90.00
_cell.angle_gamma   90.00
#
_symmetry.space_group_name_H-M   'P 1'
#
loop_
_entity.id
_entity.type
_entity.pdbx_description
1 polymer ?
#
loop_
_entity_poly.entity_id
_entity_poly.type
_entity_poly.pdbx_seq_one_letter_code
_entity_poly.pdbx_strand_id
1 'polypeptide(L)'
;MAESGAHLVGAYGLFWDRGEVQWQPGSGRSWQLLGRRKNNRGTLQVCDFRIARGFYLLLNDYGVTYVGIARGAQGLGGRLRTHTQPSSKQPNEMRHAPKDWNRFCWFSFDDVATPRSESARKQPWRELQLNNQARAINVEVSAREFEALIIKVLGIKAQNQMNFLRGQPWEQTTVTDCLPGGALTKVDPTKITDSWYREVLAERNQ
;
A
#
# COMPACT_ATOMS: atom_id res chain seq x y z
N MET A 1 -11.76 11.36 -24.13
CA MET A 1 -11.13 11.84 -22.88
C MET A 1 -11.81 11.13 -21.74
N ALA A 2 -11.13 10.30 -20.96
CA ALA A 2 -11.77 9.58 -19.86
C ALA A 2 -12.17 10.60 -18.79
N GLU A 3 -13.48 10.75 -18.57
CA GLU A 3 -13.98 11.48 -17.42
C GLU A 3 -13.28 10.93 -16.17
N SER A 4 -12.71 11.85 -15.39
CA SER A 4 -12.23 11.56 -14.05
C SER A 4 -13.44 11.17 -13.20
N GLY A 5 -13.87 9.92 -13.29
CA GLY A 5 -14.92 9.38 -12.44
C GLY A 5 -14.56 9.67 -10.99
N ALA A 6 -15.42 10.42 -10.32
CA ALA A 6 -15.33 10.67 -8.90
C ALA A 6 -15.24 9.32 -8.19
N HIS A 7 -14.22 9.14 -7.35
CA HIS A 7 -14.01 7.94 -6.56
C HIS A 7 -13.31 8.34 -5.27
N LEU A 8 -13.44 7.52 -4.23
CA LEU A 8 -12.82 7.76 -2.95
C LEU A 8 -11.48 7.02 -2.85
N VAL A 9 -11.46 5.72 -3.18
CA VAL A 9 -10.26 4.88 -3.05
C VAL A 9 -9.61 4.64 -4.42
N GLY A 10 -8.37 5.06 -4.59
CA GLY A 10 -7.57 4.88 -5.82
C GLY A 10 -6.70 3.62 -5.81
N ALA A 11 -6.21 3.23 -4.63
CA ALA A 11 -5.44 2.00 -4.41
C ALA A 11 -5.68 1.45 -3.00
N TYR A 12 -5.55 0.15 -2.81
CA TYR A 12 -5.68 -0.47 -1.50
C TYR A 12 -4.83 -1.74 -1.37
N GLY A 13 -4.44 -2.06 -0.14
CA GLY A 13 -3.78 -3.31 0.23
C GLY A 13 -4.54 -3.96 1.37
N LEU A 14 -4.76 -5.27 1.27
CA LEU A 14 -5.53 -6.04 2.24
C LEU A 14 -4.62 -7.04 2.94
N PHE A 15 -4.72 -7.07 4.28
CA PHE A 15 -4.08 -8.07 5.15
C PHE A 15 -2.58 -8.21 4.93
N TRP A 16 -1.89 -7.09 4.71
CA TRP A 16 -0.43 -7.06 4.62
C TRP A 16 0.16 -7.43 5.97
N ASP A 17 1.20 -8.25 5.94
CA ASP A 17 1.94 -8.70 7.11
C ASP A 17 2.85 -7.58 7.62
N ARG A 18 2.80 -7.32 8.92
CA ARG A 18 3.68 -6.36 9.59
C ARG A 18 5.15 -6.75 9.48
N GLY A 19 5.47 -8.05 9.56
CA GLY A 19 6.83 -8.59 9.56
C GLY A 19 7.53 -8.52 8.21
N GLU A 20 6.78 -8.46 7.11
CA GLU A 20 7.30 -8.33 5.74
C GLU A 20 7.67 -6.88 5.36
N VAL A 21 7.58 -5.93 6.32
CA VAL A 21 8.00 -4.54 6.13
C VAL A 21 9.16 -4.21 7.05
N GLN A 22 10.26 -3.72 6.48
CA GLN A 22 11.41 -3.30 7.26
C GLN A 22 11.21 -1.89 7.85
N TRP A 23 10.48 -1.78 8.96
CA TRP A 23 10.10 -0.50 9.57
C TRP A 23 11.28 0.32 10.12
N GLN A 24 12.40 -0.35 10.45
CA GLN A 24 13.54 0.26 11.13
C GLN A 24 14.84 -0.22 10.49
N PRO A 25 15.18 0.27 9.29
CA PRO A 25 16.33 -0.23 8.53
C PRO A 25 17.68 0.17 9.15
N GLY A 26 17.71 0.97 10.22
CA GLY A 26 18.92 1.51 10.83
C GLY A 26 19.34 2.88 10.29
N SER A 27 20.43 3.43 10.82
CA SER A 27 20.94 4.75 10.42
C SER A 27 21.46 4.73 8.98
N GLY A 28 21.17 5.79 8.21
CA GLY A 28 21.64 5.94 6.82
C GLY A 28 20.94 5.05 5.79
N ARG A 29 20.01 4.18 6.22
CA ARG A 29 19.25 3.27 5.35
C ARG A 29 17.81 3.76 5.17
N SER A 30 17.27 3.52 3.97
CA SER A 30 15.88 3.82 3.63
C SER A 30 15.02 2.55 3.79
N TRP A 31 13.72 2.74 3.97
CA TRP A 31 12.73 1.68 4.02
C TRP A 31 11.64 1.98 3.01
N GLN A 32 10.88 0.98 2.56
CA GLN A 32 9.78 1.17 1.63
C GLN A 32 8.52 0.42 2.04
N LEU A 33 7.36 0.92 1.61
CA LEU A 33 6.08 0.23 1.75
C LEU A 33 5.68 -0.27 0.37
N LEU A 34 6.39 -1.29 -0.10
CA LEU A 34 6.27 -1.75 -1.48
C LEU A 34 5.05 -2.65 -1.67
N GLY A 35 4.27 -2.32 -2.68
CA GLY A 35 3.22 -3.17 -3.21
C GLY A 35 3.50 -3.51 -4.66
N ARG A 36 3.01 -4.67 -5.09
CA ARG A 36 3.01 -5.08 -6.49
C ARG A 36 1.62 -5.46 -6.99
N ARG A 37 1.49 -5.45 -8.32
CA ARG A 37 0.34 -6.01 -9.05
C ARG A 37 0.84 -6.77 -10.26
N LYS A 38 0.23 -7.93 -10.49
CA LYS A 38 0.66 -8.88 -11.53
C LYS A 38 2.11 -9.35 -11.30
N ASN A 39 2.51 -10.41 -11.98
CA ASN A 39 3.84 -11.03 -11.77
C ASN A 39 4.70 -11.11 -13.04
N ASN A 40 4.13 -10.83 -14.21
CA ASN A 40 4.79 -11.00 -15.50
C ASN A 40 5.48 -9.71 -15.93
N ARG A 41 6.70 -9.78 -16.48
CA ARG A 41 7.53 -8.61 -16.80
C ARG A 41 6.83 -7.50 -17.59
N GLY A 42 5.94 -7.86 -18.53
CA GLY A 42 5.20 -6.89 -19.34
C GLY A 42 3.96 -6.27 -18.67
N THR A 43 3.47 -6.84 -17.58
CA THR A 43 2.25 -6.38 -16.88
C THR A 43 2.47 -6.08 -15.41
N LEU A 44 3.66 -6.41 -14.87
CA LEU A 44 4.09 -6.14 -13.51
C LEU A 44 4.03 -4.64 -13.24
N GLN A 45 3.49 -4.32 -12.07
CA GLN A 45 3.53 -2.98 -11.52
C GLN A 45 4.08 -3.06 -10.11
N VAL A 46 5.00 -2.17 -9.74
CA VAL A 46 5.54 -2.03 -8.38
C VAL A 46 5.46 -0.56 -7.98
N CYS A 47 4.97 -0.28 -6.77
CA CYS A 47 4.78 1.06 -6.27
C CYS A 47 5.14 1.13 -4.78
N ASP A 48 5.66 2.28 -4.36
CA ASP A 48 5.96 2.58 -2.96
C ASP A 48 4.84 3.44 -2.37
N PHE A 49 4.09 2.88 -1.42
CA PHE A 49 2.91 3.51 -0.83
C PHE A 49 3.21 4.31 0.45
N ARG A 50 4.49 4.53 0.80
CA ARG A 50 4.86 5.21 2.05
C ARG A 50 4.15 6.54 2.25
N ILE A 51 4.07 7.35 1.20
CA ILE A 51 3.53 8.70 1.27
C ILE A 51 2.05 8.78 0.89
N ALA A 52 1.40 7.66 0.58
CA ALA A 52 -0.01 7.64 0.23
C ALA A 52 -0.88 8.10 1.40
N ARG A 53 -1.94 8.83 1.11
CA ARG A 53 -2.88 9.37 2.09
C ARG A 53 -4.17 8.58 2.02
N GLY A 54 -4.82 8.43 3.16
CA GLY A 54 -5.94 7.52 3.26
C GLY A 54 -6.23 7.13 4.69
N PHE A 55 -6.75 5.93 4.86
CA PHE A 55 -6.93 5.32 6.16
C PHE A 55 -6.38 3.90 6.16
N TYR A 56 -6.15 3.38 7.36
CA TYR A 56 -5.61 2.05 7.58
C TYR A 56 -6.29 1.41 8.78
N LEU A 57 -6.28 0.09 8.77
CA LEU A 57 -6.78 -0.76 9.84
C LEU A 57 -5.59 -1.59 10.33
N LEU A 58 -5.42 -1.68 11.64
CA LEU A 58 -4.52 -2.66 12.25
C LEU A 58 -5.33 -3.86 12.68
N LEU A 59 -4.78 -5.04 12.44
CA LEU A 59 -5.41 -6.32 12.75
C LEU A 59 -4.46 -7.20 13.55
N ASN A 60 -5.04 -7.98 14.46
CA ASN A 60 -4.40 -9.13 15.09
C ASN A 60 -5.13 -10.41 14.65
N ASP A 61 -4.99 -11.49 15.41
CA ASP A 61 -5.64 -12.77 15.10
C ASP A 61 -7.15 -12.77 15.37
N TYR A 62 -7.64 -11.82 16.17
CA TYR A 62 -9.05 -11.69 16.54
C TYR A 62 -9.84 -10.72 15.66
N GLY A 63 -9.16 -9.90 14.86
CA GLY A 63 -9.79 -8.99 13.91
C GLY A 63 -9.18 -7.58 13.95
N VAL A 64 -9.99 -6.58 13.60
CA VAL A 64 -9.58 -5.18 13.57
C VAL A 64 -9.48 -4.63 14.99
N THR A 65 -8.31 -4.10 15.34
CA THR A 65 -8.02 -3.57 16.68
C THR A 65 -7.90 -2.05 16.71
N TYR A 66 -7.63 -1.43 15.56
CA TYR A 66 -7.46 0.01 15.45
C TYR A 66 -7.75 0.50 14.04
N VAL A 67 -8.32 1.70 13.92
CA VAL A 67 -8.51 2.41 12.65
C VAL A 67 -7.85 3.77 12.74
N GLY A 68 -7.05 4.12 11.75
CA GLY A 68 -6.35 5.39 11.71
C GLY A 68 -6.44 6.07 10.35
N ILE A 69 -6.25 7.38 10.37
CA ILE A 69 -6.24 8.23 9.19
C ILE A 69 -4.83 8.81 8.97
N ALA A 70 -4.43 8.92 7.71
CA ALA A 70 -3.16 9.48 7.25
C ALA A 70 -3.42 10.61 6.23
N ARG A 71 -3.32 11.87 6.67
CA ARG A 71 -3.64 13.08 5.87
C ARG A 71 -2.41 13.92 5.47
N GLY A 72 -1.28 13.76 6.17
CA GLY A 72 -0.09 14.61 6.01
C GLY A 72 1.03 13.99 5.16
N ALA A 73 2.15 14.71 5.04
CA ALA A 73 3.31 14.32 4.24
C ALA A 73 3.94 12.97 4.64
N GLN A 74 3.71 12.53 5.87
CA GLN A 74 4.16 11.22 6.37
C GLN A 74 3.36 10.05 5.80
N GLY A 75 2.15 10.29 5.29
CA GLY A 75 1.30 9.28 4.65
C GLY A 75 0.97 8.07 5.55
N LEU A 76 0.49 7.02 4.89
CA LEU A 76 0.17 5.72 5.46
C LEU A 76 1.43 5.11 6.08
N GLY A 77 2.55 5.17 5.36
CA GLY A 77 3.81 4.60 5.81
C GLY A 77 4.29 5.19 7.13
N GLY A 78 4.34 6.51 7.25
CA GLY A 78 4.77 7.15 8.50
C GLY A 78 3.84 6.83 9.67
N ARG A 79 2.52 6.84 9.46
CA ARG A 79 1.55 6.51 10.53
C ARG A 79 1.64 5.03 10.95
N LEU A 80 1.76 4.10 10.00
CA LEU A 80 1.96 2.68 10.28
C LEU A 80 3.29 2.45 11.01
N ARG A 81 4.37 3.11 10.57
CA ARG A 81 5.67 3.04 11.23
C ARG A 81 5.60 3.53 12.68
N THR A 82 4.87 4.61 12.97
CA THR A 82 4.68 5.08 14.34
C THR A 82 4.06 3.99 15.24
N HIS A 83 3.16 3.15 14.72
CA HIS A 83 2.58 2.02 15.47
C HIS A 83 3.57 0.93 15.85
N THR A 84 4.73 0.88 15.20
CA THR A 84 5.83 -0.04 15.56
C THR A 84 6.72 0.49 16.66
N GLN A 85 6.61 1.78 17.01
CA GLN A 85 7.42 2.40 18.03
C GLN A 85 6.89 2.10 19.44
N PRO A 86 7.77 2.10 20.45
CA PRO A 86 7.32 2.02 21.84
C PRO A 86 6.42 3.22 22.17
N SER A 87 5.43 3.02 23.04
CA SER A 87 4.40 4.04 23.36
C SER A 87 4.99 5.37 23.83
N SER A 88 6.17 5.37 24.46
CA SER A 88 6.87 6.58 24.90
C SER A 88 7.30 7.50 23.74
N LYS A 89 7.50 6.94 22.54
CA LYS A 89 7.88 7.68 21.32
C LYS A 89 6.68 8.01 20.43
N GLN A 90 5.49 7.53 20.78
CA GLN A 90 4.28 7.80 20.01
C GLN A 90 3.63 9.12 20.42
N PRO A 91 3.01 9.83 19.46
CA PRO A 91 2.07 10.91 19.75
C PRO A 91 0.95 10.46 20.68
N ASN A 92 0.47 11.35 21.54
CA ASN A 92 -0.53 11.01 22.56
C ASN A 92 -1.77 10.34 21.97
N GLU A 93 -2.24 10.79 20.81
CA GLU A 93 -3.43 10.25 20.16
C GLU A 93 -3.27 8.81 19.64
N MET A 94 -2.03 8.29 19.57
CA MET A 94 -1.74 6.92 19.11
C MET A 94 -1.31 5.98 20.23
N ARG A 95 -1.05 6.49 21.45
CA ARG A 95 -0.54 5.68 22.57
C ARG A 95 -1.47 4.55 23.00
N HIS A 96 -2.77 4.73 22.75
CA HIS A 96 -3.80 3.74 23.06
C HIS A 96 -3.92 2.64 22.00
N ALA A 97 -3.22 2.74 20.87
CA ALA A 97 -3.27 1.72 19.84
C ALA A 97 -2.66 0.40 20.35
N PRO A 98 -3.36 -0.74 20.17
CA PRO A 98 -2.85 -2.05 20.58
C PRO A 98 -1.51 -2.39 19.91
N LYS A 99 -0.65 -3.12 20.62
CA LYS A 99 0.73 -3.44 20.18
C LYS A 99 0.87 -4.81 19.52
N ASP A 100 -0.14 -5.65 19.70
CA ASP A 100 -0.26 -7.04 19.27
C ASP A 100 -0.76 -7.19 17.82
N TRP A 101 -0.87 -6.08 17.08
CA TRP A 101 -1.22 -6.17 15.65
C TRP A 101 -0.09 -6.84 14.86
N ASN A 102 -0.48 -7.75 13.97
CA ASN A 102 0.40 -8.53 13.11
C ASN A 102 0.11 -8.29 11.62
N ARG A 103 -1.06 -7.72 11.29
CA ARG A 103 -1.47 -7.41 9.92
C ARG A 103 -2.10 -6.04 9.82
N PHE A 104 -2.17 -5.52 8.60
CA PHE A 104 -2.82 -4.25 8.34
C PHE A 104 -3.50 -4.22 6.97
N CYS A 105 -4.58 -3.46 6.88
CA CYS A 105 -5.19 -3.07 5.61
C CYS A 105 -5.00 -1.56 5.43
N TRP A 106 -4.90 -1.10 4.20
CA TRP A 106 -4.80 0.32 3.89
C TRP A 106 -5.59 0.66 2.63
N PHE A 107 -6.14 1.87 2.61
CA PHE A 107 -6.99 2.36 1.52
C PHE A 107 -6.60 3.80 1.23
N SER A 108 -6.05 4.02 0.04
CA SER A 108 -5.48 5.29 -0.40
C SER A 108 -6.52 6.13 -1.15
N PHE A 109 -6.59 7.41 -0.81
CA PHE A 109 -7.29 8.45 -1.58
C PHE A 109 -6.45 8.95 -2.77
N ASP A 110 -5.16 8.61 -2.79
CA ASP A 110 -4.25 8.87 -3.89
C ASP A 110 -4.30 7.75 -4.93
N ASP A 111 -4.03 8.14 -6.18
CA ASP A 111 -4.04 7.26 -7.34
C ASP A 111 -2.64 6.71 -7.62
N VAL A 112 -2.54 5.61 -8.36
CA VAL A 112 -1.28 5.19 -8.98
C VAL A 112 -1.26 5.65 -10.42
N ALA A 113 -0.18 6.33 -10.82
CA ALA A 113 -0.06 6.95 -12.12
C ALA A 113 -0.25 5.92 -13.25
N THR A 114 -1.20 6.21 -14.15
CA THR A 114 -1.39 5.41 -15.35
C THR A 114 -0.36 5.83 -16.41
N PRO A 115 0.42 4.91 -16.98
CA PRO A 115 1.41 5.24 -17.99
C PRO A 115 0.76 5.83 -19.25
N ARG A 116 1.26 6.98 -19.69
CA ARG A 116 0.76 7.71 -20.86
C ARG A 116 1.35 7.24 -22.19
N SER A 117 2.53 6.61 -22.17
CA SER A 117 3.22 6.10 -23.35
C SER A 117 3.45 4.59 -23.28
N GLU A 118 3.68 3.97 -24.44
CA GLU A 118 4.00 2.55 -24.55
C GLU A 118 5.34 2.22 -23.86
N SER A 119 6.34 3.09 -23.97
CA SER A 119 7.61 2.95 -23.25
C SER A 119 7.42 2.95 -21.73
N ALA A 120 6.55 3.83 -21.21
CA ALA A 120 6.21 3.87 -19.79
C ALA A 120 5.41 2.64 -19.34
N ARG A 121 4.57 2.04 -20.22
CA ARG A 121 3.84 0.81 -19.90
C ARG A 121 4.77 -0.36 -19.63
N LYS A 122 5.87 -0.47 -20.38
CA LYS A 122 6.90 -1.51 -20.20
C LYS A 122 7.73 -1.35 -18.93
N GLN A 123 7.72 -0.18 -18.30
CA GLN A 123 8.39 0.01 -17.01
C GLN A 123 7.50 -0.51 -15.87
N PRO A 124 8.02 -1.41 -15.01
CA PRO A 124 7.24 -1.96 -13.91
C PRO A 124 7.02 -0.96 -12.78
N TRP A 125 7.96 -0.04 -12.55
CA TRP A 125 7.80 0.97 -11.51
C TRP A 125 6.68 1.95 -11.84
N ARG A 126 5.81 2.18 -10.86
CA ARG A 126 4.73 3.16 -10.90
C ARG A 126 4.89 4.19 -9.81
N GLU A 127 4.55 5.42 -10.15
CA GLU A 127 4.56 6.54 -9.23
C GLU A 127 3.19 6.69 -8.58
N LEU A 128 3.20 7.07 -7.31
CA LEU A 128 2.00 7.49 -6.62
C LEU A 128 1.66 8.92 -7.03
N GLN A 129 0.41 9.15 -7.41
CA GLN A 129 -0.12 10.46 -7.77
C GLN A 129 -0.95 11.02 -6.61
N LEU A 130 -0.35 11.94 -5.85
CA LEU A 130 -1.04 12.62 -4.75
C LEU A 130 -2.21 13.48 -5.27
N ASN A 131 -3.42 13.16 -4.84
CA ASN A 131 -4.62 13.87 -5.22
C ASN A 131 -4.86 15.10 -4.32
N ASN A 132 -4.30 16.25 -4.69
CA ASN A 132 -4.47 17.49 -3.91
C ASN A 132 -5.71 18.31 -4.27
N GLN A 133 -6.53 17.82 -5.21
CA GLN A 133 -7.70 18.54 -5.69
C GLN A 133 -8.94 18.13 -4.90
N ALA A 134 -9.71 19.11 -4.44
CA ALA A 134 -11.06 18.85 -3.95
C ALA A 134 -11.90 18.31 -5.12
N ARG A 135 -12.47 17.11 -4.94
CA ARG A 135 -13.36 16.50 -5.94
C ARG A 135 -14.77 16.47 -5.37
N ALA A 136 -15.74 16.95 -6.13
CA ALA A 136 -17.14 16.71 -5.81
C ALA A 136 -17.42 15.21 -5.98
N ILE A 137 -17.89 14.56 -4.92
CA ILE A 137 -18.34 13.18 -4.94
C ILE A 137 -19.82 13.20 -4.56
N ASN A 138 -20.67 12.56 -5.36
CA ASN A 138 -22.09 12.46 -5.04
C ASN A 138 -22.32 11.35 -3.99
N VAL A 139 -23.51 11.36 -3.37
CA VAL A 139 -23.86 10.41 -2.29
C VAL A 139 -23.87 8.98 -2.78
N GLU A 140 -24.34 8.73 -4.01
CA GLU A 140 -24.41 7.39 -4.60
C GLU A 140 -23.01 6.76 -4.77
N VAL A 141 -22.06 7.50 -5.33
CA VAL A 141 -20.67 7.09 -5.46
C VAL A 141 -20.06 6.83 -4.09
N SER A 142 -20.33 7.70 -3.11
CA SER A 142 -19.83 7.53 -1.76
C SER A 142 -20.37 6.26 -1.12
N ALA A 143 -21.69 6.03 -1.18
CA ALA A 143 -22.33 4.83 -0.65
C ALA A 143 -21.75 3.55 -1.27
N ARG A 144 -21.57 3.56 -2.60
CA ARG A 144 -20.97 2.45 -3.34
C ARG A 144 -19.53 2.14 -2.91
N GLU A 145 -18.71 3.18 -2.71
CA GLU A 145 -17.32 3.03 -2.24
C GLU A 145 -17.26 2.54 -0.79
N PHE A 146 -18.19 2.97 0.08
CA PHE A 146 -18.30 2.47 1.46
C PHE A 146 -18.75 1.01 1.52
N GLU A 147 -19.71 0.60 0.69
CA GLU A 147 -20.13 -0.80 0.60
C GLU A 147 -18.96 -1.68 0.14
N ALA A 148 -18.24 -1.27 -0.90
CA ALA A 148 -17.04 -1.96 -1.37
C ALA A 148 -16.00 -2.08 -0.25
N LEU A 149 -15.76 -1.00 0.51
CA LEU A 149 -14.85 -1.02 1.65
C LEU A 149 -15.25 -2.07 2.69
N ILE A 150 -16.51 -2.07 3.13
CA ILE A 150 -17.01 -2.99 4.16
C ILE A 150 -16.88 -4.44 3.69
N ILE A 151 -17.26 -4.73 2.44
CA ILE A 151 -17.14 -6.08 1.85
C ILE A 151 -15.67 -6.54 1.83
N LYS A 152 -14.74 -5.66 1.42
CA LYS A 152 -13.30 -6.00 1.36
C LYS A 152 -12.70 -6.21 2.74
N VAL A 153 -13.04 -5.38 3.72
CA VAL A 153 -12.52 -5.49 5.10
C VAL A 153 -13.05 -6.74 5.79
N LEU A 154 -14.34 -7.04 5.65
CA LEU A 154 -14.96 -8.20 6.28
C LEU A 154 -14.70 -9.52 5.54
N GLY A 155 -14.09 -9.47 4.35
CA GLY A 155 -13.79 -10.65 3.55
C GLY A 155 -15.04 -11.42 3.12
N ILE A 156 -16.18 -10.74 2.95
CA ILE A 156 -17.48 -11.35 2.62
C ILE A 156 -17.42 -11.89 1.18
N LYS A 157 -17.18 -13.19 1.03
CA LYS A 157 -17.06 -13.86 -0.28
C LYS A 157 -18.40 -14.06 -1.00
N ALA A 158 -19.50 -14.12 -0.25
CA ALA A 158 -20.83 -14.38 -0.80
C ALA A 158 -21.39 -13.20 -1.63
N GLN A 159 -20.98 -11.97 -1.32
CA GLN A 159 -21.38 -10.75 -2.05
C GLN A 159 -20.37 -10.42 -3.15
N ASN A 160 -20.33 -11.27 -4.18
CA ASN A 160 -19.27 -11.32 -5.17
C ASN A 160 -19.30 -10.20 -6.24
N GLN A 161 -19.82 -8.99 -5.96
CA GLN A 161 -20.07 -8.01 -7.03
C GLN A 161 -19.60 -6.57 -6.77
N MET A 162 -19.32 -6.19 -5.52
CA MET A 162 -18.98 -4.80 -5.23
C MET A 162 -17.47 -4.60 -5.10
N ASN A 163 -16.94 -3.84 -6.06
CA ASN A 163 -15.57 -3.37 -6.10
C ASN A 163 -15.57 -1.84 -6.06
N PHE A 164 -14.47 -1.26 -5.58
CA PHE A 164 -14.21 0.17 -5.75
C PHE A 164 -14.30 0.53 -7.24
N LEU A 165 -14.80 1.73 -7.53
CA LEU A 165 -14.98 2.20 -8.90
C LEU A 165 -13.66 2.25 -9.67
N ARG A 166 -12.61 2.73 -8.99
CA ARG A 166 -11.25 2.82 -9.56
C ARG A 166 -10.19 2.14 -8.70
N GLY A 167 -10.45 1.98 -7.40
CA GLY A 167 -9.53 1.37 -6.45
C GLY A 167 -9.00 0.03 -6.93
N GLN A 168 -7.68 -0.07 -7.07
CA GLN A 168 -7.02 -1.30 -7.47
C GLN A 168 -6.38 -2.01 -6.27
N PRO A 169 -6.51 -3.34 -6.15
CA PRO A 169 -5.82 -4.11 -5.11
C PRO A 169 -4.33 -4.20 -5.42
N TRP A 170 -3.50 -4.04 -4.39
CA TRP A 170 -2.06 -4.25 -4.39
C TRP A 170 -1.68 -5.34 -3.41
N GLU A 171 -0.87 -6.28 -3.89
CA GLU A 171 -0.27 -7.34 -3.07
C GLU A 171 1.00 -6.80 -2.42
N GLN A 172 1.25 -7.18 -1.18
CA GLN A 172 2.51 -6.87 -0.52
C GLN A 172 3.65 -7.55 -1.25
N THR A 173 4.76 -6.84 -1.46
CA THR A 173 6.00 -7.52 -1.85
C THR A 173 6.59 -8.25 -0.66
N THR A 174 7.14 -9.44 -0.88
CA THR A 174 7.77 -10.26 0.17
C THR A 174 9.18 -10.64 -0.26
N VAL A 175 9.94 -11.29 0.63
CA VAL A 175 11.26 -11.86 0.29
C VAL A 175 11.18 -12.82 -0.91
N THR A 176 10.06 -13.54 -1.07
CA THR A 176 9.87 -14.46 -2.20
C THR A 176 9.91 -13.74 -3.55
N ASP A 177 9.58 -12.45 -3.60
CA ASP A 177 9.65 -11.66 -4.82
C ASP A 177 11.09 -11.34 -5.24
N CYS A 178 12.07 -11.53 -4.36
CA CYS A 178 13.50 -11.43 -4.64
C CYS A 178 14.12 -12.75 -5.14
N LEU A 179 13.43 -13.88 -4.96
CA LEU A 179 13.89 -15.19 -5.42
C LEU A 179 13.88 -15.30 -6.96
N PRO A 180 14.59 -16.26 -7.57
CA PRO A 180 14.62 -16.43 -9.02
C PRO A 180 13.22 -16.47 -9.65
N GLY A 181 12.97 -15.58 -10.62
CA GLY A 181 11.67 -15.45 -11.27
C GLY A 181 10.63 -14.62 -10.49
N GLY A 182 10.96 -14.17 -9.28
CA GLY A 182 10.14 -13.30 -8.44
C GLY A 182 9.97 -11.90 -9.04
N ALA A 183 8.96 -11.16 -8.56
CA ALA A 183 8.58 -9.88 -9.15
C ALA A 183 9.71 -8.82 -9.08
N LEU A 184 10.41 -8.72 -7.96
CA LEU A 184 11.47 -7.73 -7.75
C LEU A 184 12.74 -8.05 -8.56
N THR A 185 12.91 -9.27 -9.04
CA THR A 185 14.00 -9.60 -9.99
C THR A 185 13.82 -9.00 -11.39
N LYS A 186 12.61 -8.53 -11.71
CA LYS A 186 12.23 -8.03 -13.05
C LYS A 186 12.20 -6.51 -13.12
N VAL A 187 12.50 -5.82 -12.01
CA VAL A 187 12.47 -4.36 -11.92
C VAL A 187 13.88 -3.79 -11.84
N ASP A 188 14.00 -2.48 -12.04
CA ASP A 188 15.24 -1.76 -11.82
C ASP A 188 15.60 -1.79 -10.31
N PRO A 189 16.71 -2.44 -9.91
CA PRO A 189 17.07 -2.61 -8.50
C PRO A 189 17.52 -1.30 -7.83
N THR A 190 17.90 -0.27 -8.60
CA THR A 190 18.33 1.01 -8.03
C THR A 190 17.21 1.74 -7.29
N LYS A 191 15.95 1.48 -7.70
CA LYS A 191 14.72 2.03 -7.11
C LYS A 191 14.23 1.26 -5.88
N ILE A 192 14.74 0.05 -5.67
CA ILE A 192 14.59 -0.65 -4.39
C ILE A 192 15.57 0.02 -3.44
N THR A 193 15.08 0.71 -2.42
CA THR A 193 15.89 1.41 -1.40
C THR A 193 15.84 0.73 -0.04
N ASP A 194 14.90 -0.22 0.12
CA ASP A 194 14.82 -1.08 1.28
C ASP A 194 16.05 -1.99 1.38
N SER A 195 16.77 -1.93 2.50
CA SER A 195 18.02 -2.66 2.67
C SER A 195 17.82 -4.17 2.64
N TRP A 196 16.70 -4.67 3.16
CA TRP A 196 16.46 -6.11 3.24
C TRP A 196 16.35 -6.72 1.85
N TYR A 197 15.55 -6.11 0.96
CA TYR A 197 15.43 -6.58 -0.42
C TYR A 197 16.74 -6.42 -1.20
N ARG A 198 17.52 -5.36 -0.93
CA ARG A 198 18.83 -5.16 -1.56
C ARG A 198 19.82 -6.25 -1.19
N GLU A 199 19.90 -6.60 0.09
CA GLU A 199 20.82 -7.63 0.60
C GLU A 199 20.51 -8.97 -0.09
N VAL A 200 19.24 -9.40 -0.09
CA VAL A 200 18.81 -10.65 -0.75
C VAL A 200 19.07 -10.64 -2.26
N LEU A 201 18.87 -9.51 -2.94
CA LEU A 201 19.14 -9.39 -4.38
C LEU A 201 20.63 -9.34 -4.72
N ALA A 202 21.47 -8.83 -3.81
CA ALA A 202 22.91 -8.71 -3.99
C ALA A 202 23.63 -10.05 -3.80
N GLU A 203 23.24 -10.84 -2.79
CA GLU A 203 23.74 -12.20 -2.55
C GLU A 203 23.56 -13.12 -3.76
N ARG A 204 22.60 -12.82 -4.63
CA ARG A 204 22.34 -13.57 -5.88
C ARG A 204 23.29 -13.22 -7.03
N ASN A 205 23.87 -12.03 -7.05
CA ASN A 205 24.71 -11.57 -8.16
C ASN A 205 26.21 -11.87 -7.92
N GLN A 206 26.53 -12.59 -6.84
CA GLN A 206 27.85 -13.17 -6.54
C GLN A 206 27.87 -14.63 -6.96
#